data_AF-A0A7J3GBG9-F1
#
_entry.id   AF-A0A7J3GBG9-F1
#
_cell.length_a   1.000
_cell.length_b   1.000
_cell.length_c   1.000
_cell.angle_alpha   90.00
_cell.angle_beta   90.00
_cell.angle_gamma   90.00
#
_symmetry.space_group_name_H-M   'P 1'
#
loop_
_entity.id
_entity.type
_entity.pdbx_description
1 polymer ?
#
loop_
_entity_poly.entity_id
_entity_poly.type
_entity_poly.pdbx_seq_one_letter_code
_entity_poly.pdbx_strand_id
1 'polypeptide(L)'
;ILDFAGSLDCGFIVAVDGIPATHTQDVIYVAGTSANVALDYALAGAEVYTGGRIIGMSGILLGLAKMRGIRGICLLSPVIDLVFDQKAAFNAYRFLRRALGLGIEKTIE
;
A
#
# COMPACT_ATOMS: atom_id res chain seq x y z
N ILE A 1 -14.97 -7.70 -6.28
CA ILE A 1 -14.13 -6.47 -6.31
C ILE A 1 -13.42 -6.34 -7.65
N LEU A 2 -12.47 -7.21 -7.99
CA LEU A 2 -11.70 -7.07 -9.23
C LEU A 2 -12.52 -7.26 -10.52
N ASP A 3 -13.59 -8.06 -10.50
CA ASP A 3 -14.53 -8.14 -11.64
C ASP A 3 -15.22 -6.80 -11.88
N PHE A 4 -15.68 -6.16 -10.80
CA PHE A 4 -16.31 -4.85 -10.86
C PHE A 4 -15.31 -3.75 -11.28
N ALA A 5 -14.10 -3.74 -10.70
CA ALA A 5 -13.05 -2.81 -11.09
C ALA A 5 -12.68 -2.96 -12.58
N GLY A 6 -12.56 -4.21 -13.05
CA GLY A 6 -12.32 -4.51 -14.46
C GLY A 6 -13.46 -4.02 -15.37
N SER A 7 -14.72 -4.12 -14.93
CA SER A 7 -15.87 -3.58 -15.69
C SER A 7 -15.87 -2.05 -15.82
N LEU A 8 -15.06 -1.35 -15.03
CA LEU A 8 -14.86 0.10 -15.08
C LEU A 8 -13.54 0.50 -15.74
N ASP A 9 -12.86 -0.43 -16.42
CA ASP A 9 -11.53 -0.23 -17.02
C ASP A 9 -10.47 0.26 -16.01
N CYS A 10 -10.58 -0.17 -14.76
CA CYS A 10 -9.62 0.19 -13.72
C CYS A 10 -8.25 -0.43 -14.02
N GLY A 11 -7.31 0.40 -14.49
CA GLY A 11 -5.96 -0.02 -14.86
C GLY A 11 -4.97 -0.13 -13.69
N PHE A 12 -5.38 0.28 -12.48
CA PHE A 12 -4.49 0.29 -11.32
C PHE A 12 -5.23 0.13 -9.99
N ILE A 13 -4.78 -0.78 -9.14
CA ILE A 13 -5.30 -0.92 -7.77
C ILE A 13 -4.26 -0.51 -6.72
N VAL A 14 -4.75 0.07 -5.62
CA VAL A 14 -3.95 0.34 -4.43
C VAL A 14 -4.64 -0.31 -3.23
N ALA A 15 -3.95 -1.23 -2.57
CA ALA A 15 -4.32 -1.69 -1.24
C ALA A 15 -3.47 -0.95 -0.19
N VAL A 16 -4.06 -0.71 0.99
CA VAL A 16 -3.36 -0.14 2.14
C VAL A 16 -3.65 -1.03 3.33
N ASP A 17 -2.61 -1.46 4.03
CA ASP A 17 -2.71 -2.36 5.17
C ASP A 17 -1.66 -2.05 6.24
N GLY A 18 -1.84 -2.65 7.42
CA GLY A 18 -0.87 -2.68 8.49
C GLY A 18 -0.04 -3.96 8.48
N ILE A 19 1.20 -3.89 8.94
CA ILE A 19 1.98 -5.09 9.30
C ILE A 19 2.43 -5.01 10.77
N PRO A 20 2.34 -6.10 11.55
CA PRO A 20 2.78 -6.09 12.94
C PRO A 20 4.25 -5.70 13.06
N ALA A 21 4.56 -4.80 13.99
CA ALA A 21 5.93 -4.40 14.31
C ALA A 21 6.13 -4.33 15.83
N THR A 22 7.39 -4.50 16.26
CA THR A 22 7.77 -4.47 17.68
C THR A 22 8.05 -3.07 18.21
N HIS A 23 8.22 -2.10 17.32
CA HIS A 23 8.50 -0.71 17.63
C HIS A 23 7.93 0.18 16.53
N THR A 24 7.70 1.45 16.86
CA THR A 24 7.22 2.45 15.90
C THR A 24 8.27 2.71 14.83
N GLN A 25 7.84 2.72 13.57
CA GLN A 25 8.67 3.02 12.41
C GLN A 25 7.88 3.92 11.47
N ASP A 26 8.55 4.92 10.87
CA ASP A 26 7.92 5.83 9.91
C ASP A 26 8.11 5.34 8.45
N VAL A 27 8.66 4.14 8.25
CA VAL A 27 8.80 3.50 6.93
C VAL A 27 7.45 3.08 6.37
N ILE A 28 7.29 3.17 5.05
CA ILE A 28 6.21 2.53 4.32
C ILE A 28 6.82 1.43 3.46
N TYR A 29 6.35 0.21 3.63
CA TYR A 29 6.71 -0.88 2.74
C TYR A 29 5.77 -0.96 1.55
N VAL A 30 6.27 -1.43 0.41
CA VAL A 30 5.50 -1.63 -0.81
C VAL A 30 5.71 -3.01 -1.40
N ALA A 31 4.62 -3.65 -1.79
CA ALA A 31 4.64 -4.80 -2.68
C ALA A 31 3.87 -4.44 -3.96
N GLY A 32 4.34 -4.90 -5.12
CA GLY A 32 3.72 -4.63 -6.42
C GLY A 32 3.27 -5.90 -7.12
N THR A 33 2.34 -5.77 -8.07
CA THR A 33 1.98 -6.88 -8.98
C THR A 33 3.14 -7.26 -9.92
N SER A 34 4.12 -6.37 -10.08
CA SER A 34 5.42 -6.64 -10.71
C SER A 34 6.55 -5.92 -9.99
N ALA A 35 7.80 -6.34 -10.23
CA ALA A 35 8.98 -5.71 -9.65
C ALA A 35 9.11 -4.22 -10.06
N ASN A 36 8.84 -3.90 -11.33
CA ASN A 36 8.90 -2.53 -11.83
C ASN A 36 7.87 -1.63 -11.13
N VAL A 37 6.63 -2.13 -10.97
CA VAL A 37 5.59 -1.38 -10.27
C VAL A 37 5.97 -1.14 -8.80
N ALA A 38 6.59 -2.10 -8.11
CA ALA A 38 7.08 -1.87 -6.74
C ALA A 38 8.23 -0.85 -6.70
N LEU A 39 9.14 -0.92 -7.68
CA LEU A 39 10.30 -0.04 -7.79
C LEU A 39 9.89 1.44 -7.97
N ASP A 40 8.85 1.71 -8.75
CA ASP A 40 8.34 3.08 -8.95
C ASP A 40 8.01 3.77 -7.61
N TYR A 41 7.41 3.02 -6.67
CA TYR A 41 7.06 3.54 -5.35
C TYR A 41 8.22 3.49 -4.36
N ALA A 42 9.18 2.57 -4.55
CA ALA A 42 10.41 2.60 -3.78
C ALA A 42 11.22 3.88 -4.08
N LEU A 43 11.29 4.28 -5.36
CA LEU A 43 11.88 5.55 -5.79
C LEU A 43 11.13 6.78 -5.24
N ALA A 44 9.84 6.63 -4.92
CA ALA A 44 9.03 7.66 -4.25
C ALA A 44 9.23 7.72 -2.72
N GLY A 45 10.07 6.85 -2.15
CA GLY A 45 10.45 6.83 -0.74
C GLY A 45 9.82 5.72 0.10
N ALA A 46 9.21 4.70 -0.53
CA ALA A 46 8.87 3.45 0.15
C ALA A 46 10.05 2.48 0.15
N GLU A 47 9.95 1.40 0.93
CA GLU A 47 10.87 0.27 0.89
C GLU A 47 10.19 -0.96 0.31
N VAL A 48 10.88 -1.73 -0.53
CA VAL A 48 10.31 -2.98 -1.08
C VAL A 48 10.08 -3.97 0.06
N TYR A 49 8.86 -4.49 0.17
CA TYR A 49 8.51 -5.45 1.20
C TYR A 49 9.19 -6.81 0.97
N THR A 50 9.98 -7.25 1.94
CA THR A 50 10.74 -8.51 1.91
C THR A 50 10.20 -9.57 2.88
N GLY A 51 9.12 -9.29 3.62
CA GLY A 51 8.53 -10.19 4.63
C GLY A 51 7.77 -11.40 4.08
N GLY A 52 7.86 -11.66 2.77
CA GLY A 52 7.39 -12.87 2.11
C GLY A 52 5.90 -12.90 1.77
N ARG A 53 5.00 -12.70 2.75
CA ARG A 53 3.54 -12.82 2.55
C ARG A 53 2.75 -11.65 3.12
N ILE A 54 1.74 -11.23 2.38
CA ILE A 54 0.71 -10.28 2.84
C ILE A 54 -0.55 -11.08 3.12
N ILE A 55 -0.99 -11.07 4.38
CA ILE A 55 -2.14 -11.87 4.84
C ILE A 55 -3.42 -11.06 4.65
N GLY A 56 -4.52 -11.74 4.32
CA GLY A 56 -5.84 -11.11 4.25
C GLY A 56 -6.18 -10.51 2.89
N MET A 57 -7.15 -9.60 2.91
CA MET A 57 -7.77 -9.10 1.67
C MET A 57 -6.77 -8.35 0.78
N SER A 58 -5.84 -7.60 1.36
CA SER A 58 -4.81 -6.83 0.63
C SER A 58 -3.91 -7.74 -0.20
N GLY A 59 -3.46 -8.86 0.38
CA GLY A 59 -2.65 -9.86 -0.32
C GLY A 59 -3.42 -10.59 -1.42
N ILE A 60 -4.66 -11.01 -1.13
CA ILE A 60 -5.53 -11.68 -2.10
C ILE A 60 -5.86 -10.76 -3.28
N LEU A 61 -6.19 -9.49 -3.01
CA LEU A 61 -6.48 -8.50 -4.05
C LEU A 61 -5.25 -8.25 -4.93
N LEU A 62 -4.07 -8.04 -4.34
CA LEU A 62 -2.85 -7.81 -5.09
C LEU A 62 -2.47 -9.04 -5.95
N GLY A 63 -2.56 -10.25 -5.38
CA GLY A 63 -2.26 -11.50 -6.08
C GLY A 63 -3.22 -11.77 -7.24
N LEU A 64 -4.53 -11.62 -7.03
CA LEU A 64 -5.51 -11.81 -8.08
C LEU A 64 -5.43 -10.72 -9.15
N ALA A 65 -5.11 -9.47 -8.79
CA ALA A 65 -4.87 -8.40 -9.76
C ALA A 65 -3.70 -8.74 -10.68
N LYS A 66 -2.59 -9.23 -10.11
CA LYS A 66 -1.44 -9.74 -10.88
C LYS A 66 -1.86 -10.83 -11.88
N MET A 67 -2.64 -11.82 -11.44
CA MET A 67 -3.12 -12.90 -12.31
C MET A 67 -4.01 -12.41 -13.45
N ARG A 68 -4.69 -11.27 -13.27
CA ARG A 68 -5.59 -10.66 -14.25
C ARG A 68 -4.92 -9.59 -15.13
N GLY A 69 -3.61 -9.37 -14.97
CA GLY A 69 -2.88 -8.33 -15.69
C GLY A 69 -3.18 -6.90 -15.22
N ILE A 70 -3.87 -6.74 -14.08
CA ILE A 70 -4.15 -5.43 -13.49
C ILE A 70 -2.92 -4.99 -12.70
N ARG A 71 -2.39 -3.80 -13.00
CA ARG A 71 -1.26 -3.24 -12.25
C ARG A 71 -1.72 -2.83 -10.86
N GLY A 72 -0.82 -2.85 -9.89
CA GLY A 72 -1.15 -2.33 -8.58
C GLY A 72 -0.09 -2.53 -7.52
N ILE A 73 -0.33 -1.93 -6.38
CA ILE A 73 0.53 -2.00 -5.20
C ILE A 73 -0.27 -2.29 -3.93
N CYS A 74 0.43 -2.80 -2.92
CA CYS A 74 0.00 -2.80 -1.54
C CYS A 74 0.99 -1.96 -0.73
N LEU A 75 0.50 -0.90 -0.10
CA LEU A 75 1.23 -0.12 0.89
C LEU A 75 1.04 -0.75 2.27
N LEU A 76 2.13 -0.93 2.99
CA LEU A 76 2.15 -1.61 4.28
C LEU A 76 2.82 -0.70 5.30
N SER A 77 2.04 -0.18 6.26
CA SER A 77 2.61 0.57 7.38
C SER A 77 2.85 -0.34 8.57
N PRO A 78 4.03 -0.30 9.20
CA PRO A 78 4.24 -0.94 10.49
C PRO A 78 3.26 -0.42 11.54
N VAL A 79 2.57 -1.33 12.24
CA VAL A 79 1.64 -1.02 13.33
C VAL A 79 2.08 -1.72 14.61
N ILE A 80 2.05 -1.00 15.73
CA ILE A 80 2.31 -1.57 17.06
C ILE A 80 1.02 -2.10 17.71
N ASP A 81 -0.13 -1.56 17.31
CA ASP A 81 -1.46 -1.97 17.75
C ASP A 81 -2.32 -2.27 16.50
N LEU A 82 -2.87 -3.49 16.44
CA LEU A 82 -3.65 -3.94 15.29
C LEU A 82 -5.06 -3.35 15.23
N VAL A 83 -5.56 -2.79 16.33
CA VAL A 83 -6.89 -2.21 16.44
C VAL A 83 -6.84 -0.70 16.25
N PHE A 84 -5.87 -0.03 16.87
CA PHE A 84 -5.78 1.44 16.84
C PHE A 84 -4.34 1.96 16.85
N ASP A 85 -3.82 2.22 15.65
CA ASP A 85 -2.54 2.92 15.44
C ASP A 85 -2.72 4.12 14.49
N GLN A 86 -3.17 5.25 15.05
CA GLN A 86 -3.44 6.46 14.28
C GLN A 86 -2.18 6.99 13.59
N LYS A 87 -1.01 6.85 14.21
CA LYS A 87 0.25 7.36 13.65
C LYS A 87 0.62 6.58 12.39
N ALA A 88 0.55 5.25 12.44
CA ALA A 88 0.80 4.40 11.28
C ALA A 88 -0.24 4.64 10.16
N ALA A 89 -1.52 4.74 10.52
CA ALA A 89 -2.58 5.04 9.55
C ALA A 89 -2.35 6.40 8.84
N PHE A 90 -1.95 7.43 9.61
CA PHE A 90 -1.64 8.74 9.04
C PHE A 90 -0.38 8.72 8.17
N ASN A 91 0.64 7.94 8.55
CA ASN A 91 1.84 7.73 7.74
C ASN A 91 1.49 7.14 6.36
N ALA A 92 0.70 6.05 6.35
CA ALA A 92 0.22 5.42 5.13
C ALA A 92 -0.60 6.39 4.26
N TYR A 93 -1.49 7.16 4.88
CA TYR A 93 -2.29 8.17 4.19
C TYR A 93 -1.44 9.26 3.54
N ARG A 94 -0.44 9.81 4.26
CA ARG A 94 0.46 10.82 3.70
C ARG A 94 1.26 10.29 2.52
N PHE A 95 1.74 9.04 2.61
CA PHE A 95 2.43 8.41 1.49
C PHE A 95 1.47 8.20 0.31
N LEU A 96 0.28 7.66 0.54
CA LEU A 96 -0.74 7.44 -0.50
C LEU A 96 -1.07 8.73 -1.25
N ARG A 97 -1.29 9.83 -0.53
CA ARG A 97 -1.56 11.14 -1.15
C ARG A 97 -0.44 11.57 -2.09
N ARG A 98 0.82 11.51 -1.62
CA ARG A 98 2.00 11.81 -2.43
C ARG A 98 2.09 10.90 -3.65
N ALA A 99 1.88 9.60 -3.46
CA ALA A 99 1.84 8.59 -4.51
C ALA A 99 0.78 8.86 -5.59
N LEU A 100 -0.36 9.47 -5.21
CA LEU A 100 -1.44 9.85 -6.12
C LEU A 100 -1.31 11.28 -6.69
N GLY A 101 -0.23 12.00 -6.36
CA GLY A 101 -0.06 13.41 -6.76
C GLY A 101 -1.05 14.37 -6.08
N LEU A 102 -1.74 13.92 -5.03
CA LEU A 102 -2.65 14.73 -4.24
C LEU A 102 -1.81 15.46 -3.19
N GLY A 103 -1.65 16.78 -3.32
CA GLY A 103 -0.79 17.58 -2.42
C GLY A 103 -1.06 17.33 -0.92
N ILE A 104 -0.08 17.64 -0.07
CA ILE A 104 -0.25 17.53 1.39
C ILE A 104 -1.06 18.73 1.86
N GLU A 105 -2.31 18.52 2.30
CA GLU A 105 -2.98 19.54 3.10
C GLU A 105 -2.20 19.67 4.40
N LYS A 106 -1.79 20.90 4.74
CA LYS A 106 -1.27 21.20 6.07
C LYS A 106 -2.44 20.98 7.04
N THR A 107 -2.43 19.86 7.76
CA THR A 107 -3.28 19.71 8.93
C THR A 107 -2.83 20.77 9.94
N ILE A 108 -3.75 21.64 10.34
CA ILE A 108 -3.55 22.64 11.39
C ILE A 108 -3.27 21.86 12.69
N GLU A 109 -2.13 22.14 13.31
CA GLU A 109 -1.78 21.69 14.68
C GLU A 109 -2.73 22.29 15.72
#